data_AF-A0A157ZU99-F1
#
_entry.id   AF-A0A157ZU99-F1
#
_cell.length_a   1.000
_cell.length_b   1.000
_cell.length_c   1.000
_cell.angle_alpha   90.00
_cell.angle_beta   90.00
_cell.angle_gamma   90.00
#
_symmetry.space_group_name_H-M   'P 1'
#
loop_
_entity.id
_entity.type
_entity.pdbx_description
1 polymer ?
#
loop_
_entity_poly.entity_id
_entity_poly.type
_entity_poly.pdbx_seq_one_letter_code
_entity_poly.pdbx_strand_id
1 'polypeptide(L)'
;MERFNPLKSRLAACLVIAVVALVLIVLSKYVDAWWSGLLQNFGSGLLTSLLLIVAYDRILEIRQQTEAKKREQTGLRKLNYALSRHIRGILFDIYRSSTEAQPVPALRSYRDFVKTHFAQEAQHLNILATSPASYPVQQPYADWIGKTHEVFQQQLQRWIAAYAPSVSANIGMAVEDVLESEYMRGASQFAQLSGQMQATRISVLPFFNQGVCQNYADRLCAVIDYVEASTGQPVGEFENDDWHNALYPVSHARVHNGPLPH
;
A
#
# COMPACT_ATOMS: atom_id res chain seq x y z
N MET A 1 26.89 -8.21 -23.52
CA MET A 1 27.13 -8.78 -22.18
C MET A 1 26.02 -9.77 -21.87
N GLU A 2 26.22 -11.04 -22.24
CA GLU A 2 25.31 -12.11 -21.82
C GLU A 2 25.42 -12.27 -20.30
N ARG A 3 24.31 -12.03 -19.58
CA ARG A 3 24.26 -12.28 -18.15
C ARG A 3 24.47 -13.77 -17.93
N PHE A 4 25.54 -14.12 -17.23
CA PHE A 4 25.75 -15.46 -16.68
C PHE A 4 24.46 -15.88 -15.96
N ASN A 5 23.74 -16.86 -16.53
CA ASN A 5 22.52 -17.35 -15.93
C ASN A 5 22.90 -18.48 -14.97
N PRO A 6 22.94 -18.24 -13.64
CA PRO A 6 23.46 -19.19 -12.66
C PRO A 6 22.66 -20.50 -12.61
N LEU A 7 21.42 -20.50 -13.12
CA LEU A 7 20.62 -21.71 -13.29
C LEU A 7 21.17 -22.63 -14.39
N LYS A 8 21.64 -22.07 -15.51
CA LYS A 8 22.18 -22.88 -16.63
C LYS A 8 23.50 -23.56 -16.25
N SER A 9 24.37 -22.86 -15.51
CA SER A 9 25.65 -23.43 -15.06
C SER A 9 25.47 -24.54 -14.01
N ARG A 10 24.49 -24.40 -13.11
CA ARG A 10 24.14 -25.44 -12.11
C ARG A 10 23.53 -26.68 -12.77
N LEU A 11 22.62 -26.49 -13.73
CA LEU A 11 22.06 -27.62 -14.49
C LEU A 11 23.12 -28.37 -15.29
N ALA A 12 24.07 -27.66 -15.92
CA ALA A 12 25.19 -28.28 -16.61
C ALA A 12 26.09 -29.09 -15.66
N ALA A 13 26.38 -28.57 -14.46
CA ALA A 13 27.16 -29.28 -13.45
C ALA A 13 26.44 -30.55 -12.94
N CYS A 14 25.13 -30.49 -12.67
CA CYS A 14 24.33 -31.65 -12.31
C CYS A 14 24.33 -32.71 -13.42
N LEU A 15 24.21 -32.29 -14.68
CA LEU A 15 24.19 -33.20 -15.82
C LEU A 15 25.54 -33.92 -15.98
N VAL A 16 26.65 -33.21 -15.80
CA VAL A 16 28.00 -33.80 -15.80
C VAL A 16 28.15 -34.83 -14.67
N ILE A 17 27.71 -34.52 -13.44
CA ILE A 17 27.79 -35.45 -12.30
C ILE A 17 26.91 -36.69 -12.54
N ALA A 18 25.72 -36.52 -13.12
CA ALA A 18 24.83 -37.63 -13.47
C ALA A 18 25.46 -38.54 -14.53
N VAL A 19 26.11 -37.96 -15.56
CA VAL A 19 26.85 -38.72 -16.58
C VAL A 19 28.02 -39.48 -15.95
N VAL A 20 28.80 -38.84 -15.08
CA VAL A 20 29.91 -39.50 -14.36
C VAL A 20 29.40 -40.66 -13.52
N ALA A 21 28.32 -40.48 -12.77
CA ALA A 21 27.73 -41.54 -11.95
C ALA A 21 27.23 -42.72 -12.80
N LEU A 22 26.60 -42.44 -13.95
CA LEU A 22 26.11 -43.45 -14.87
C LEU A 22 27.26 -44.21 -15.54
N VAL A 23 28.34 -43.51 -15.90
CA VAL A 23 29.57 -44.11 -16.43
C VAL A 23 30.22 -45.04 -15.39
N LEU A 24 30.28 -44.64 -14.12
CA LEU A 24 30.81 -45.48 -13.04
C LEU A 24 29.97 -46.77 -12.84
N ILE A 25 28.64 -46.68 -12.92
CA ILE A 25 27.73 -47.83 -12.82
C ILE A 25 27.85 -48.76 -14.05
N VAL A 26 28.07 -48.20 -15.24
CA VAL A 26 28.27 -49.02 -16.45
C VAL A 26 29.63 -49.70 -16.42
N LEU A 27 30.69 -48.98 -16.03
CA LEU A 27 32.05 -49.53 -15.89
C LEU A 27 32.11 -50.66 -14.86
N SER A 28 31.31 -50.60 -13.79
CA SER A 28 31.30 -51.63 -12.74
C SER A 28 31.00 -53.03 -13.28
N LYS A 29 30.26 -53.14 -14.40
CA LYS A 29 29.93 -54.43 -15.04
C LYS A 29 31.12 -55.15 -15.69
N TYR A 30 32.22 -54.44 -15.91
CA TYR A 30 33.39 -54.93 -16.64
C TYR A 30 34.63 -55.14 -15.75
N VAL A 31 34.50 -54.96 -14.42
CA VAL A 31 35.61 -55.08 -13.46
C VAL A 31 35.33 -56.21 -12.48
N ASP A 32 36.40 -56.78 -11.92
CA ASP A 32 36.34 -57.83 -10.89
C ASP A 32 35.37 -57.49 -9.75
N ALA A 33 34.80 -58.55 -9.15
CA ALA A 33 33.68 -58.45 -8.19
C ALA A 33 33.90 -57.44 -7.05
N TRP A 34 35.14 -57.29 -6.57
CA TRP A 34 35.46 -56.34 -5.49
C TRP A 34 35.38 -54.87 -5.95
N TRP A 35 35.82 -54.56 -7.17
CA TRP A 35 35.77 -53.21 -7.74
C TRP A 35 34.37 -52.84 -8.22
N SER A 36 33.60 -53.82 -8.72
CA SER A 36 32.21 -53.63 -9.12
C SER A 36 31.36 -53.08 -7.96
N GLY A 37 31.50 -53.65 -6.76
CA GLY A 37 30.76 -53.19 -5.58
C GLY A 37 31.10 -51.74 -5.17
N LEU A 38 32.38 -51.38 -5.23
CA LEU A 38 32.83 -50.01 -4.95
C LEU A 38 32.26 -49.01 -5.96
N LEU A 39 32.42 -49.27 -7.26
CA LEU A 39 31.94 -48.38 -8.34
C LEU A 39 30.42 -48.20 -8.31
N GLN A 40 29.67 -49.27 -8.03
CA GLN A 40 28.21 -49.21 -7.92
C GLN A 40 27.76 -48.41 -6.69
N ASN A 41 28.44 -48.55 -5.55
CA ASN A 41 28.17 -47.76 -4.34
C ASN A 41 28.48 -46.26 -4.55
N PHE A 42 29.60 -45.93 -5.20
CA PHE A 42 29.93 -44.54 -5.54
C PHE A 42 28.95 -43.93 -6.53
N GLY A 43 28.59 -44.64 -7.60
CA GLY A 43 27.61 -44.17 -8.59
C GLY A 43 26.22 -43.97 -7.97
N SER A 44 25.75 -44.95 -7.19
CA SER A 44 24.46 -44.85 -6.47
C SER A 44 24.46 -43.71 -5.44
N GLY A 45 25.57 -43.55 -4.70
CA GLY A 45 25.75 -42.45 -3.75
C GLY A 45 25.68 -41.08 -4.44
N LEU A 46 26.38 -40.91 -5.56
CA LEU A 46 26.35 -39.67 -6.35
C LEU A 46 24.95 -39.37 -6.90
N LEU A 47 24.25 -40.36 -7.44
CA LEU A 47 22.88 -40.18 -7.92
C LEU A 47 21.92 -39.82 -6.78
N THR A 48 22.05 -40.47 -5.63
CA THR A 48 21.22 -40.20 -4.45
C THR A 48 21.46 -38.79 -3.93
N SER A 49 22.73 -38.36 -3.82
CA SER A 49 23.08 -36.99 -3.42
C SER A 49 22.55 -35.95 -4.40
N LEU A 50 22.65 -36.21 -5.71
CA LEU A 50 22.16 -35.29 -6.73
C LEU A 50 20.63 -35.16 -6.69
N LEU A 51 19.92 -36.27 -6.53
CA LEU A 51 18.47 -36.28 -6.35
C LEU A 51 18.07 -35.48 -5.11
N LEU A 52 18.79 -35.64 -3.99
CA LEU A 52 18.55 -34.90 -2.76
C LEU A 52 18.73 -33.39 -2.94
N ILE A 53 19.79 -32.96 -3.64
CA ILE A 53 20.02 -31.54 -3.95
C ILE A 53 18.88 -30.97 -4.79
N VAL A 54 18.49 -31.65 -5.87
CA VAL A 54 17.39 -31.19 -6.75
C VAL A 54 16.06 -31.13 -5.97
N ALA A 55 15.78 -32.14 -5.15
CA ALA A 55 14.58 -32.15 -4.31
C ALA A 55 14.60 -30.99 -3.29
N TYR A 56 15.75 -30.73 -2.67
CA TYR A 56 15.92 -29.63 -1.71
C TYR A 56 15.75 -28.26 -2.36
N ASP A 57 16.39 -28.03 -3.52
CA ASP A 57 16.23 -26.79 -4.29
C ASP A 57 14.77 -26.57 -4.70
N ARG A 58 14.07 -27.63 -5.11
CA ARG A 58 12.65 -27.54 -5.47
C ARG A 58 11.77 -27.21 -4.27
N ILE A 59 12.04 -27.79 -3.10
CA ILE A 59 11.34 -27.46 -1.85
C ILE A 59 11.58 -26.00 -1.46
N LEU A 60 12.82 -25.52 -1.58
CA LEU A 60 13.16 -24.13 -1.31
C LEU A 60 12.44 -23.17 -2.26
N GLU A 61 12.41 -23.47 -3.55
CA GLU A 61 11.72 -22.66 -4.55
C GLU A 61 10.22 -22.55 -4.24
N ILE A 62 9.57 -23.67 -3.93
CA ILE A 62 8.15 -23.70 -3.56
C ILE A 62 7.90 -22.88 -2.28
N ARG A 63 8.79 -22.99 -1.27
CA ARG A 63 8.69 -22.19 -0.04
C ARG A 63 8.84 -20.70 -0.33
N GLN A 64 9.83 -20.30 -1.13
CA GLN A 64 10.05 -18.90 -1.51
C GLN A 64 8.85 -18.33 -2.26
N GLN A 65 8.29 -19.07 -3.23
CA GLN A 65 7.08 -18.66 -3.96
C GLN A 65 5.88 -18.53 -3.02
N THR A 66 5.70 -19.48 -2.10
CA THR A 66 4.60 -19.45 -1.12
C THR A 66 4.74 -18.27 -0.16
N GLU A 67 5.95 -17.99 0.32
CA GLU A 67 6.24 -16.86 1.18
C GLU A 67 6.06 -15.52 0.44
N ALA A 68 6.51 -15.42 -0.80
CA ALA A 68 6.31 -14.24 -1.65
C ALA A 68 4.82 -13.95 -1.83
N LYS A 69 4.02 -14.96 -2.19
CA LYS A 69 2.56 -14.82 -2.34
C LYS A 69 1.88 -14.45 -1.02
N LYS A 70 2.29 -15.05 0.10
CA LYS A 70 1.76 -14.68 1.42
C LYS A 70 2.09 -13.23 1.79
N ARG A 71 3.32 -12.78 1.50
CA ARG A 71 3.74 -11.39 1.74
C ARG A 71 2.96 -10.43 0.86
N GLU A 72 2.77 -10.74 -0.42
CA GLU A 72 1.95 -9.98 -1.35
C GLU A 72 0.52 -9.81 -0.82
N GLN A 73 -0.16 -10.91 -0.49
CA GLN A 73 -1.52 -10.88 0.07
C GLN A 73 -1.61 -10.08 1.37
N THR A 74 -0.62 -10.23 2.25
CA THR A 74 -0.53 -9.46 3.49
C THR A 74 -0.35 -7.97 3.21
N GLY A 75 0.50 -7.64 2.23
CA GLY A 75 0.73 -6.28 1.76
C GLY A 75 -0.58 -5.67 1.24
N LEU A 76 -1.24 -6.32 0.29
CA LEU A 76 -2.52 -5.86 -0.28
C LEU A 76 -3.58 -5.64 0.80
N ARG A 77 -3.74 -6.58 1.74
CA ARG A 77 -4.69 -6.44 2.85
C ARG A 77 -4.38 -5.26 3.75
N LYS A 78 -3.11 -5.04 4.09
CA LYS A 78 -2.69 -3.89 4.90
C LYS A 78 -2.89 -2.56 4.18
N LEU A 79 -2.63 -2.52 2.88
CA LEU A 79 -2.87 -1.33 2.05
C LEU A 79 -4.36 -1.01 1.97
N ASN A 80 -5.20 -2.02 1.69
CA ASN A 80 -6.65 -1.88 1.68
C ASN A 80 -7.17 -1.32 3.03
N TYR A 81 -6.72 -1.88 4.17
CA TYR A 81 -7.07 -1.37 5.49
C TYR A 81 -6.62 0.08 5.72
N ALA A 82 -5.41 0.45 5.28
CA ALA A 82 -4.92 1.83 5.41
C ALA A 82 -5.76 2.81 4.57
N LEU A 83 -6.08 2.45 3.32
CA LEU A 83 -6.89 3.26 2.41
C LEU A 83 -8.32 3.44 2.95
N SER A 84 -9.01 2.36 3.31
CA SER A 84 -10.37 2.42 3.86
C SER A 84 -10.44 3.28 5.11
N ARG A 85 -9.50 3.10 6.05
CA ARG A 85 -9.43 3.90 7.26
C ARG A 85 -9.18 5.39 6.96
N HIS A 86 -8.32 5.70 6.00
CA HIS A 86 -8.04 7.09 5.61
C HIS A 86 -9.25 7.74 4.94
N ILE A 87 -9.91 7.04 4.02
CA ILE A 87 -11.08 7.55 3.32
C ILE A 87 -12.25 7.76 4.29
N ARG A 88 -12.62 6.71 5.04
CA ARG A 88 -13.73 6.73 5.99
C ARG A 88 -13.48 7.66 7.17
N GLY A 89 -12.27 7.62 7.75
CA GLY A 89 -11.98 8.29 9.01
C GLY A 89 -11.42 9.70 8.89
N ILE A 90 -11.05 10.16 7.69
CA ILE A 90 -10.41 11.47 7.49
C ILE A 90 -11.05 12.22 6.33
N LEU A 91 -10.99 11.66 5.11
CA LEU A 91 -11.50 12.37 3.93
C LEU A 91 -13.01 12.60 4.00
N PHE A 92 -13.75 11.62 4.52
CA PHE A 92 -15.18 11.74 4.70
C PHE A 92 -15.55 12.79 5.76
N ASP A 93 -14.83 12.86 6.87
CA ASP A 93 -15.03 13.89 7.91
C ASP A 93 -14.73 15.30 7.36
N ILE A 94 -13.68 15.45 6.55
CA ILE A 94 -13.35 16.70 5.85
C ILE A 94 -14.48 17.09 4.90
N TYR A 95 -14.92 16.15 4.07
CA TYR A 95 -16.04 16.36 3.15
C TYR A 95 -17.30 16.80 3.91
N ARG A 96 -17.67 16.09 4.98
CA ARG A 96 -18.87 16.40 5.74
C ARG A 96 -18.79 17.76 6.43
N SER A 97 -17.62 18.12 6.93
CA SER A 97 -17.40 19.41 7.59
C SER A 97 -17.42 20.60 6.61
N SER A 98 -17.18 20.34 5.32
CA SER A 98 -17.09 21.34 4.25
C SER A 98 -18.33 21.40 3.36
N THR A 99 -19.17 20.36 3.36
CA THR A 99 -20.39 20.32 2.54
C THR A 99 -21.50 21.21 3.10
N GLU A 100 -22.20 21.91 2.22
CA GLU A 100 -23.46 22.61 2.52
C GLU A 100 -24.68 21.69 2.42
N ALA A 101 -24.53 20.55 1.75
CA ALA A 101 -25.63 19.78 1.21
C ALA A 101 -26.31 18.91 2.27
N GLN A 102 -27.63 19.09 2.37
CA GLN A 102 -28.56 17.99 2.60
C GLN A 102 -29.54 17.97 1.42
N PRO A 103 -29.84 16.79 0.82
CA PRO A 103 -29.67 15.44 1.37
C PRO A 103 -28.33 14.76 1.05
N VAL A 104 -28.06 13.65 1.77
CA VAL A 104 -26.92 12.74 1.61
C VAL A 104 -26.76 12.34 0.14
N PRO A 105 -25.59 12.55 -0.51
CA PRO A 105 -25.35 12.02 -1.84
C PRO A 105 -25.44 10.50 -1.82
N ALA A 106 -25.96 9.90 -2.90
CA ALA A 106 -25.96 8.45 -3.06
C ALA A 106 -24.54 7.94 -3.34
N LEU A 107 -23.70 7.84 -2.31
CA LEU A 107 -22.33 7.35 -2.39
C LEU A 107 -22.33 5.84 -2.57
N ARG A 108 -21.84 5.35 -3.72
CA ARG A 108 -21.82 3.91 -4.04
C ARG A 108 -20.53 3.21 -3.60
N SER A 109 -19.42 3.92 -3.62
CA SER A 109 -18.11 3.37 -3.23
C SER A 109 -17.16 4.46 -2.76
N TYR A 110 -16.11 4.07 -2.04
CA TYR A 110 -15.04 4.99 -1.65
C TYR A 110 -14.34 5.61 -2.85
N ARG A 111 -14.18 4.86 -3.95
CA ARG A 111 -13.64 5.39 -5.20
C ARG A 111 -14.50 6.53 -5.75
N ASP A 112 -15.82 6.32 -5.83
CA ASP A 112 -16.77 7.31 -6.34
C ASP A 112 -16.79 8.55 -5.44
N PHE A 113 -16.81 8.36 -4.13
CA PHE A 113 -16.69 9.43 -3.15
C PHE A 113 -15.44 10.29 -3.36
N VAL A 114 -14.25 9.65 -3.39
CA VAL A 114 -12.97 10.37 -3.52
C VAL A 114 -12.90 11.12 -4.85
N LYS A 115 -13.29 10.48 -5.94
CA LYS A 115 -13.17 11.04 -7.29
C LYS A 115 -14.15 12.17 -7.55
N THR A 116 -15.41 11.99 -7.13
CA THR A 116 -16.53 12.82 -7.58
C THR A 116 -16.87 13.92 -6.57
N HIS A 117 -16.76 13.63 -5.28
CA HIS A 117 -17.33 14.49 -4.22
C HIS A 117 -16.28 15.18 -3.35
N PHE A 118 -15.22 14.46 -2.97
CA PHE A 118 -14.22 14.98 -2.04
C PHE A 118 -13.57 16.29 -2.52
N ALA A 119 -13.02 16.30 -3.73
CA ALA A 119 -12.28 17.46 -4.24
C ALA A 119 -13.16 18.71 -4.42
N GLN A 120 -14.45 18.50 -4.73
CA GLN A 120 -15.40 19.60 -4.90
C GLN A 120 -15.73 20.29 -3.57
N GLU A 121 -15.95 19.52 -2.50
CA GLU A 121 -16.36 20.12 -1.22
C GLU A 121 -15.17 20.54 -0.35
N ALA A 122 -14.05 19.80 -0.39
CA ALA A 122 -12.89 20.06 0.46
C ALA A 122 -12.31 21.49 0.31
N GLN A 123 -12.52 22.13 -0.84
CA GLN A 123 -12.10 23.52 -1.06
C GLN A 123 -12.85 24.56 -0.20
N HIS A 124 -14.04 24.20 0.30
CA HIS A 124 -14.85 25.07 1.15
C HIS A 124 -14.50 24.92 2.63
N LEU A 125 -13.46 24.15 2.96
CA LEU A 125 -13.02 23.91 4.32
C LEU A 125 -12.29 25.11 4.92
N ASN A 126 -12.81 25.60 6.04
CA ASN A 126 -12.12 26.47 6.99
C ASN A 126 -11.33 25.62 7.99
N ILE A 127 -10.05 25.39 7.71
CA ILE A 127 -9.16 24.62 8.59
C ILE A 127 -8.88 25.28 9.95
N LEU A 128 -9.18 26.58 10.09
CA LEU A 128 -8.99 27.33 11.33
C LEU A 128 -10.20 27.19 12.26
N ALA A 129 -11.27 26.52 11.82
CA ALA A 129 -12.37 26.16 12.69
C ALA A 129 -11.84 25.37 13.89
N THR A 130 -12.33 25.70 15.08
CA THR A 130 -12.10 24.89 16.28
C THR A 130 -12.89 23.60 16.17
N SER A 131 -12.42 22.52 16.79
CA SER A 131 -13.19 21.28 16.88
C SER A 131 -14.58 21.54 17.49
N PRO A 132 -15.62 20.78 17.09
CA PRO A 132 -16.95 20.88 17.67
C PRO A 132 -16.93 20.70 19.19
N ALA A 133 -17.93 21.26 19.88
CA ALA A 133 -18.05 21.12 21.33
C ALA A 133 -18.21 19.66 21.81
N SER A 134 -18.65 18.77 20.91
CA SER A 134 -18.75 17.31 21.15
C SER A 134 -17.40 16.59 21.15
N TYR A 135 -16.30 17.26 20.75
CA TYR A 135 -14.98 16.65 20.69
C TYR A 135 -14.31 16.63 22.08
N PRO A 136 -13.72 15.50 22.53
CA PRO A 136 -13.19 15.36 23.90
C PRO A 136 -12.07 16.35 24.26
N VAL A 137 -11.34 16.83 23.26
CA VAL A 137 -10.24 17.79 23.41
C VAL A 137 -10.44 18.86 22.35
N GLN A 138 -10.54 20.12 22.79
CA GLN A 138 -10.59 21.24 21.86
C GLN A 138 -9.24 21.36 21.15
N GLN A 139 -9.22 21.06 19.86
CA GLN A 139 -8.04 21.19 19.02
C GLN A 139 -8.37 21.93 17.72
N PRO A 140 -7.45 22.77 17.19
CA PRO A 140 -7.60 23.33 15.85
C PRO A 140 -7.82 22.22 14.83
N TYR A 141 -8.75 22.40 13.90
CA TYR A 141 -9.04 21.40 12.87
C TYR A 141 -7.81 21.08 12.03
N ALA A 142 -6.99 22.09 11.73
CA ALA A 142 -5.67 21.96 11.11
C ALA A 142 -4.73 20.96 11.81
N ASP A 143 -4.69 20.93 13.14
CA ASP A 143 -3.82 20.04 13.90
C ASP A 143 -4.29 18.60 13.80
N TRP A 144 -5.61 18.38 13.82
CA TRP A 144 -6.20 17.07 13.61
C TRP A 144 -5.93 16.54 12.20
N ILE A 145 -6.15 17.37 11.16
CA ILE A 145 -5.84 17.00 9.77
C ILE A 145 -4.36 16.67 9.64
N GLY A 146 -3.48 17.51 10.18
CA GLY A 146 -2.03 17.29 10.10
C GLY A 146 -1.60 15.97 10.74
N LYS A 147 -2.01 15.71 11.99
CA LYS A 147 -1.67 14.47 12.71
C LYS A 147 -2.22 13.23 12.00
N THR A 148 -3.45 13.29 11.51
CA THR A 148 -4.09 12.15 10.86
C THR A 148 -3.44 11.82 9.51
N HIS A 149 -3.07 12.83 8.71
CA HIS A 149 -2.33 12.64 7.47
C HIS A 149 -0.89 12.17 7.72
N GLU A 150 -0.23 12.67 8.76
CA GLU A 150 1.09 12.17 9.16
C GLU A 150 1.06 10.67 9.49
N VAL A 151 0.05 10.23 10.26
CA VAL A 151 -0.13 8.81 10.58
C VAL A 151 -0.34 7.98 9.31
N PHE A 152 -1.17 8.45 8.38
CA PHE A 152 -1.39 7.77 7.10
C PHE A 152 -0.12 7.73 6.23
N GLN A 153 0.62 8.84 6.15
CA GLN A 153 1.89 8.93 5.45
C GLN A 153 2.91 7.92 6.01
N GLN A 154 3.06 7.85 7.33
CA GLN A 154 3.92 6.86 7.99
C GLN A 154 3.47 5.42 7.72
N GLN A 155 2.16 5.16 7.66
CA GLN A 155 1.63 3.84 7.31
C GLN A 155 2.01 3.43 5.88
N LEU A 156 1.85 4.34 4.91
CA LEU A 156 2.22 4.10 3.52
C LEU A 156 3.74 3.92 3.34
N GLN A 157 4.56 4.73 4.00
CA GLN A 157 6.02 4.58 3.98
C GLN A 157 6.49 3.23 4.56
N ARG A 158 5.93 2.84 5.70
CA ARG A 158 6.19 1.50 6.29
C ARG A 158 5.71 0.39 5.36
N TRP A 159 4.59 0.61 4.67
CA TRP A 159 4.07 -0.33 3.70
C TRP A 159 5.02 -0.50 2.51
N ILE A 160 5.52 0.60 1.94
CA ILE A 160 6.50 0.56 0.84
C ILE A 160 7.73 -0.23 1.28
N ALA A 161 8.33 0.14 2.41
CA ALA A 161 9.54 -0.50 2.91
C ALA A 161 9.38 -2.01 3.14
N ALA A 162 8.20 -2.45 3.58
CA ALA A 162 7.96 -3.85 3.94
C ALA A 162 7.41 -4.71 2.78
N TYR A 163 6.63 -4.12 1.87
CA TYR A 163 5.80 -4.88 0.94
C TYR A 163 5.95 -4.47 -0.53
N ALA A 164 6.46 -3.27 -0.86
CA ALA A 164 6.66 -2.87 -2.26
C ALA A 164 7.47 -3.88 -3.09
N PRO A 165 8.53 -4.52 -2.56
CA PRO A 165 9.28 -5.53 -3.33
C PRO A 165 8.49 -6.82 -3.62
N SER A 166 7.40 -7.08 -2.90
CA SER A 166 6.59 -8.30 -3.00
C SER A 166 5.26 -8.08 -3.73
N VAL A 167 4.91 -6.84 -4.08
CA VAL A 167 3.68 -6.50 -4.81
C VAL A 167 4.01 -6.00 -6.22
N SER A 168 2.99 -5.85 -7.06
CA SER A 168 3.16 -5.23 -8.38
C SER A 168 3.82 -3.85 -8.28
N ALA A 169 4.81 -3.59 -9.13
CA ALA A 169 5.51 -2.31 -9.20
C ALA A 169 4.56 -1.12 -9.41
N ASN A 170 3.46 -1.33 -10.14
CA ASN A 170 2.45 -0.29 -10.36
C ASN A 170 1.77 0.15 -9.06
N ILE A 171 1.55 -0.77 -8.11
CA ILE A 171 0.98 -0.44 -6.80
C ILE A 171 2.00 0.37 -5.99
N GLY A 172 3.27 -0.06 -6.01
CA GLY A 172 4.35 0.67 -5.35
C GLY A 172 4.46 2.11 -5.83
N MET A 173 4.55 2.31 -7.16
CA MET A 173 4.61 3.64 -7.77
C MET A 173 3.36 4.48 -7.49
N ALA A 174 2.16 3.91 -7.55
CA ALA A 174 0.95 4.65 -7.25
C ALA A 174 0.89 5.11 -5.78
N VAL A 175 1.40 4.30 -4.85
CA VAL A 175 1.51 4.70 -3.43
C VAL A 175 2.54 5.81 -3.25
N GLU A 176 3.67 5.75 -3.95
CA GLU A 176 4.66 6.83 -3.99
C GLU A 176 4.06 8.12 -4.55
N ASP A 177 3.31 8.04 -5.66
CA ASP A 177 2.63 9.20 -6.24
C ASP A 177 1.68 9.87 -5.23
N VAL A 178 0.93 9.09 -4.43
CA VAL A 178 0.08 9.63 -3.37
C VAL A 178 0.91 10.35 -2.30
N LEU A 179 2.03 9.76 -1.87
CA LEU A 179 2.94 10.37 -0.89
C LEU A 179 3.57 11.67 -1.41
N GLU A 180 3.86 11.75 -2.71
CA GLU A 180 4.49 12.89 -3.37
C GLU A 180 3.50 13.98 -3.78
N SER A 181 2.19 13.73 -3.64
CA SER A 181 1.16 14.71 -3.97
C SER A 181 1.32 16.01 -3.16
N GLU A 182 1.03 17.14 -3.79
CA GLU A 182 1.10 18.47 -3.15
C GLU A 182 0.19 18.54 -1.92
N TYR A 183 -0.99 17.93 -2.01
CA TYR A 183 -1.93 17.82 -0.90
C TYR A 183 -1.32 17.06 0.28
N MET A 184 -0.73 15.87 0.08
CA MET A 184 -0.15 15.08 1.17
C MET A 184 1.01 15.81 1.85
N ARG A 185 1.89 16.42 1.05
CA ARG A 185 3.00 17.22 1.55
C ARG A 185 2.52 18.42 2.37
N GLY A 186 1.51 19.13 1.89
CA GLY A 186 0.89 20.24 2.61
C GLY A 186 0.19 19.79 3.90
N ALA A 187 -0.53 18.67 3.82
CA ALA A 187 -1.32 18.17 4.94
C ALA A 187 -0.48 17.85 6.17
N SER A 188 0.65 17.17 5.98
CA SER A 188 1.60 16.88 7.06
C SER A 188 2.17 18.12 7.77
N GLN A 189 2.13 19.28 7.12
CA GLN A 189 2.66 20.55 7.64
C GLN A 189 1.60 21.41 8.31
N PHE A 190 0.32 21.06 8.24
CA PHE A 190 -0.77 21.90 8.74
C PHE A 190 -0.68 22.21 10.24
N ALA A 191 -0.18 21.29 11.07
CA ALA A 191 -0.02 21.55 12.51
C ALA A 191 1.08 22.58 12.80
N GLN A 192 2.13 22.65 11.97
CA GLN A 192 3.18 23.68 12.11
C GLN A 192 2.71 25.01 11.54
N LEU A 193 1.99 24.94 10.42
CA LEU A 193 1.45 26.12 9.76
C LEU A 193 0.31 26.73 10.58
N SER A 194 -0.50 25.97 11.32
CA SER A 194 -1.65 26.49 12.09
C SER A 194 -1.23 27.55 13.11
N GLY A 195 -0.14 27.30 13.84
CA GLY A 195 0.44 28.25 14.79
C GLY A 195 0.99 29.52 14.10
N GLN A 196 1.59 29.38 12.92
CA GLN A 196 2.06 30.53 12.13
C GLN A 196 0.89 31.31 11.51
N MET A 197 -0.15 30.62 11.04
CA MET A 197 -1.34 31.18 10.40
C MET A 197 -2.16 32.03 11.38
N GLN A 198 -2.31 31.59 12.63
CA GLN A 198 -2.93 32.41 13.68
C GLN A 198 -2.12 33.69 13.97
N ALA A 199 -0.79 33.64 13.84
CA ALA A 199 0.09 34.79 14.07
C ALA A 199 0.19 35.77 12.88
N THR A 200 0.04 35.29 11.64
CA THR A 200 0.35 36.07 10.42
C THR A 200 -0.80 36.29 9.44
N ARG A 201 -2.02 35.77 9.73
CA ARG A 201 -3.19 35.84 8.82
C ARG A 201 -2.91 35.31 7.40
N ILE A 202 -1.99 34.36 7.26
CA ILE A 202 -1.74 33.68 5.98
C ILE A 202 -2.94 32.79 5.67
N SER A 203 -3.49 32.93 4.46
CA SER A 203 -4.63 32.13 4.03
C SER A 203 -4.20 30.71 3.67
N VAL A 204 -5.04 29.76 4.04
CA VAL A 204 -4.85 28.31 3.84
C VAL A 204 -5.26 27.85 2.44
N LEU A 205 -5.74 28.79 1.64
CA LEU A 205 -6.26 28.62 0.29
C LEU A 205 -5.36 27.82 -0.68
N PRO A 206 -4.01 27.83 -0.60
CA PRO A 206 -3.20 27.09 -1.56
C PRO A 206 -3.37 25.56 -1.47
N PHE A 207 -3.59 25.01 -0.27
CA PHE A 207 -3.50 23.57 -0.03
C PHE A 207 -4.83 22.81 -0.15
N PHE A 208 -5.94 23.53 -0.03
CA PHE A 208 -7.29 23.01 -0.30
C PHE A 208 -7.86 23.57 -1.63
N ASN A 209 -7.00 24.07 -2.52
CA ASN A 209 -7.45 24.43 -3.86
C ASN A 209 -8.03 23.18 -4.56
N GLN A 210 -9.14 23.35 -5.28
CA GLN A 210 -9.79 22.28 -6.04
C GLN A 210 -8.80 21.46 -6.89
N GLY A 211 -7.86 22.10 -7.57
CA GLY A 211 -6.86 21.41 -8.39
C GLY A 211 -5.91 20.52 -7.58
N VAL A 212 -5.51 20.96 -6.39
CA VAL A 212 -4.65 20.20 -5.48
C VAL A 212 -5.41 19.00 -4.89
N CYS A 213 -6.65 19.23 -4.45
CA CYS A 213 -7.52 18.17 -3.95
C CYS A 213 -7.88 17.15 -5.04
N GLN A 214 -8.13 17.60 -6.27
CA GLN A 214 -8.41 16.72 -7.41
C GLN A 214 -7.18 15.88 -7.77
N ASN A 215 -5.99 16.49 -7.85
CA ASN A 215 -4.76 15.75 -8.13
C ASN A 215 -4.51 14.64 -7.09
N TYR A 216 -4.76 14.95 -5.81
CA TYR A 216 -4.69 13.97 -4.74
C TYR A 216 -5.73 12.85 -4.89
N ALA A 217 -6.99 13.21 -5.15
CA ALA A 217 -8.08 12.27 -5.36
C ALA A 217 -7.78 11.31 -6.51
N ASP A 218 -7.27 11.82 -7.64
CA ASP A 218 -6.94 11.01 -8.82
C ASP A 218 -5.83 10.00 -8.51
N ARG A 219 -4.77 10.43 -7.81
CA ARG A 219 -3.67 9.53 -7.39
C ARG A 219 -4.15 8.48 -6.40
N LEU A 220 -4.98 8.87 -5.43
CA LEU A 220 -5.55 7.95 -4.45
C LEU A 220 -6.47 6.92 -5.12
N CYS A 221 -7.30 7.35 -6.08
CA CYS A 221 -8.13 6.47 -6.88
C CYS A 221 -7.30 5.49 -7.72
N ALA A 222 -6.14 5.89 -8.23
CA ALA A 222 -5.26 4.96 -8.94
C ALA A 222 -4.79 3.82 -8.01
N VAL A 223 -4.43 4.12 -6.76
CA VAL A 223 -4.08 3.07 -5.78
C VAL A 223 -5.27 2.16 -5.49
N ILE A 224 -6.46 2.73 -5.29
CA ILE A 224 -7.70 1.96 -5.07
C ILE A 224 -7.93 1.01 -6.25
N ASP A 225 -7.89 1.52 -7.49
CA ASP A 225 -8.13 0.74 -8.70
C ASP A 225 -7.17 -0.45 -8.82
N TYR A 226 -5.88 -0.25 -8.52
CA TYR A 226 -4.92 -1.34 -8.55
C TYR A 226 -5.13 -2.37 -7.42
N VAL A 227 -5.50 -1.93 -6.23
CA VAL A 227 -5.77 -2.82 -5.09
C VAL A 227 -7.03 -3.65 -5.35
N GLU A 228 -8.10 -3.03 -5.83
CA GLU A 228 -9.36 -3.71 -6.15
C GLU A 228 -9.16 -4.71 -7.29
N ALA A 229 -8.41 -4.33 -8.34
CA ALA A 229 -8.06 -5.24 -9.43
C ALA A 229 -7.22 -6.44 -8.96
N SER A 230 -6.31 -6.24 -8.00
CA SER A 230 -5.42 -7.30 -7.50
C SER A 230 -6.09 -8.22 -6.49
N THR A 231 -7.05 -7.70 -5.71
CA THR A 231 -7.72 -8.46 -4.65
C THR A 231 -9.07 -9.03 -5.07
N GLY A 232 -9.70 -8.47 -6.11
CA GLY A 232 -11.08 -8.77 -6.51
C GLY A 232 -12.12 -8.31 -5.48
N GLN A 233 -11.73 -7.44 -4.54
CA GLN A 233 -12.58 -6.92 -3.47
C GLN A 233 -12.50 -5.40 -3.43
N PRO A 234 -13.61 -4.70 -3.14
CA PRO A 234 -13.57 -3.25 -2.97
C PRO A 234 -12.69 -2.87 -1.77
N VAL A 235 -12.07 -1.69 -1.82
CA VAL A 235 -11.32 -1.14 -0.66
C VAL A 235 -12.25 -0.88 0.53
N GLY A 236 -13.53 -0.70 0.28
CA GLY A 236 -14.57 -0.69 1.29
C GLY A 236 -15.90 -0.28 0.69
N GLU A 237 -16.96 -0.45 1.47
CA GLU A 237 -18.29 0.02 1.13
C GLU A 237 -18.66 1.19 2.02
N PHE A 238 -19.42 2.13 1.44
CA PHE A 238 -19.90 3.28 2.18
C PHE A 238 -21.12 2.85 3.01
N GLU A 239 -21.07 3.01 4.33
CA GLU A 239 -22.20 2.73 5.20
C GLU A 239 -23.01 4.02 5.41
N ASN A 240 -24.34 3.98 5.31
CA ASN A 240 -25.17 5.17 5.58
C ASN A 240 -24.95 5.74 6.99
N ASP A 241 -24.53 4.92 7.94
CA ASP A 241 -24.21 5.33 9.31
C ASP A 241 -22.95 6.21 9.37
N ASP A 242 -22.04 6.10 8.41
CA ASP A 242 -20.86 6.98 8.32
C ASP A 242 -21.26 8.44 8.19
N TRP A 243 -22.34 8.71 7.45
CA TRP A 243 -22.92 10.05 7.33
C TRP A 243 -23.37 10.62 8.68
N HIS A 244 -23.81 9.77 9.60
CA HIS A 244 -24.41 10.15 10.89
C HIS A 244 -23.39 10.17 12.05
N ASN A 245 -22.13 9.81 11.81
CA ASN A 245 -21.10 9.73 12.85
C ASN A 245 -20.89 11.08 13.57
N ALA A 246 -21.17 11.23 14.86
CA ALA A 246 -21.38 12.55 15.48
C ALA A 246 -20.13 13.44 15.75
N LEU A 247 -18.92 13.01 15.38
CA LEU A 247 -17.67 13.71 15.77
C LEU A 247 -17.48 15.09 15.10
N TYR A 248 -17.77 15.23 13.80
CA TYR A 248 -17.60 16.49 13.04
C TYR A 248 -18.83 16.89 12.21
N PRO A 249 -19.83 17.58 12.79
CA PRO A 249 -21.15 17.74 12.16
C PRO A 249 -21.09 18.41 10.79
N VAL A 250 -22.14 18.20 10.00
CA VAL A 250 -22.28 18.78 8.66
C VAL A 250 -22.09 20.30 8.71
N SER A 251 -21.34 20.85 7.75
CA SER A 251 -21.03 22.29 7.63
C SER A 251 -20.20 22.92 8.76
N HIS A 252 -19.75 22.15 9.76
CA HIS A 252 -19.11 22.67 10.97
C HIS A 252 -17.89 23.57 10.68
N ALA A 253 -17.03 23.14 9.77
CA ALA A 253 -15.78 23.82 9.45
C ALA A 253 -15.85 24.45 8.06
N ARG A 254 -17.02 24.92 7.63
CA ARG A 254 -17.17 25.54 6.31
C ARG A 254 -16.80 27.01 6.35
N VAL A 255 -16.18 27.53 5.30
CA VAL A 255 -15.97 28.98 5.14
C VAL A 255 -17.35 29.64 5.02
N HIS A 256 -17.74 30.43 6.03
CA HIS A 256 -18.98 31.20 5.99
C HIS A 256 -18.76 32.48 5.20
N ASN A 257 -19.49 32.66 4.09
CA ASN A 257 -19.60 33.93 3.38
C ASN A 257 -20.56 34.89 4.10
N GLY A 258 -20.36 35.09 5.40
CA GLY A 258 -21.09 36.04 6.24
C GLY A 258 -20.12 36.89 7.06
N PRO A 259 -20.51 38.11 7.47
CA PRO A 259 -19.66 38.94 8.32
C PRO A 259 -19.33 38.18 9.61
N LEU A 260 -18.06 38.21 10.00
CA LEU A 260 -17.60 37.63 11.27
C LEU A 260 -18.47 38.19 12.40
N PRO A 261 -19.02 37.34 13.29
CA PRO A 261 -19.72 37.84 14.47
C PRO A 261 -18.74 38.66 15.30
N HIS A 262 -19.10 39.93 15.52
CA HIS A 262 -18.39 40.89 16.37
C HIS A 262 -18.48 40.51 17.84
#